data_AF-A0A067NKH9-F1
#
_entry.id   AF-A0A067NKH9-F1
#
_cell.length_a   1.000
_cell.length_b   1.000
_cell.length_c   1.000
_cell.angle_alpha   90.00
_cell.angle_beta   90.00
_cell.angle_gamma   90.00
#
_symmetry.space_group_name_H-M   'P 1'
#
loop_
_entity.id
_entity.type
_entity.pdbx_description
1 polymer ?
#
loop_
_entity_poly.entity_id
_entity_poly.type
_entity_poly.pdbx_seq_one_letter_code
_entity_poly.pdbx_strand_id
1 'polypeptide(L)'
;MWKDAHAIHRDISTGNILYDGQNGRLEYVTFYDDEPNTTTHNVKTGTLQFMAVEVFNGRYHYRDDEDDSFLVPIPAPGSDVPDHPFRHNILHDLESIWWLVMCTVLSYIPDIFVADAKALADHENACYSLFSSDLGVVGIERRNALEDKYPGFAKSIAESPLKTVYSLVLHFRYTIRRSYRTVEKSLPIKSDCPTFLPVLDATIGTLEAMKTSLAGITNVTRVTELIRKRKADTNAVQEEEPPRKK
;
A
#
# COMPACT_ATOMS: atom_id res chain seq x y z
N MET A 1 3.72 -18.47 5.85
CA MET A 1 2.26 -18.53 5.62
C MET A 1 1.89 -18.74 4.16
N TRP A 2 2.80 -18.48 3.21
CA TRP A 2 2.62 -18.79 1.77
C TRP A 2 3.55 -19.90 1.30
N LYS A 3 3.57 -21.06 1.97
CA LYS A 3 4.30 -22.20 1.39
C LYS A 3 3.54 -22.61 0.12
N ASP A 4 4.25 -22.64 -0.99
CA ASP A 4 3.78 -23.02 -2.33
C ASP A 4 2.94 -21.98 -3.10
N ALA A 5 2.79 -20.73 -2.62
CA ALA A 5 2.12 -19.67 -3.38
C ALA A 5 0.67 -19.98 -3.86
N HIS A 6 -0.03 -20.90 -3.18
CA HIS A 6 -1.44 -21.22 -3.46
C HIS A 6 -2.41 -20.59 -2.45
N ALA A 7 -1.95 -19.66 -1.62
CA ALA A 7 -2.73 -19.11 -0.52
C ALA A 7 -2.85 -17.58 -0.65
N ILE A 8 -4.04 -17.03 -0.41
CA ILE A 8 -4.36 -15.60 -0.47
C ILE A 8 -5.17 -15.18 0.76
N HIS A 9 -4.83 -14.03 1.34
CA HIS A 9 -5.45 -13.51 2.55
C HIS A 9 -6.63 -12.60 2.23
N ARG A 10 -6.52 -11.74 1.20
CA ARG A 10 -7.55 -10.79 0.73
C ARG A 10 -7.94 -9.68 1.71
N ASP A 11 -7.32 -9.63 2.89
CA ASP A 11 -7.55 -8.59 3.90
C ASP A 11 -6.32 -8.40 4.79
N ILE A 12 -5.17 -8.09 4.17
CA ILE A 12 -3.98 -7.72 4.93
C ILE A 12 -4.20 -6.33 5.54
N SER A 13 -4.23 -6.25 6.87
CA SER A 13 -4.38 -5.00 7.62
C SER A 13 -3.72 -5.11 8.99
N THR A 14 -3.51 -3.97 9.65
CA THR A 14 -3.02 -3.96 11.04
C THR A 14 -3.97 -4.66 12.01
N GLY A 15 -5.28 -4.72 11.70
CA GLY A 15 -6.28 -5.40 12.53
C GLY A 15 -6.19 -6.93 12.46
N ASN A 16 -5.64 -7.47 11.37
CA ASN A 16 -5.49 -8.91 11.15
C ASN A 16 -4.07 -9.42 11.44
N ILE A 17 -3.20 -8.58 11.99
CA ILE A 17 -1.86 -8.97 12.46
C ILE A 17 -1.91 -9.16 13.98
N LEU A 18 -1.80 -10.43 14.40
CA LEU A 18 -1.63 -10.82 15.79
C LEU A 18 -0.15 -10.75 16.17
N TYR A 19 0.18 -10.14 17.30
CA TYR A 19 1.56 -10.04 17.79
C TYR A 19 1.71 -10.77 19.13
N ASP A 20 2.57 -11.78 19.18
CA ASP A 20 2.81 -12.59 20.38
C ASP A 20 3.97 -12.09 21.26
N GLY A 21 4.49 -10.89 20.96
CA GLY A 21 5.67 -10.32 21.63
C GLY A 21 7.00 -10.66 20.96
N GLN A 22 7.02 -11.66 20.07
CA GLN A 22 8.23 -12.05 19.34
C GLN A 22 8.00 -12.05 17.82
N ASN A 23 6.83 -12.48 17.36
CA ASN A 23 6.49 -12.64 15.96
C ASN A 23 5.10 -12.07 15.67
N GLY A 24 4.96 -11.47 14.49
CA GLY A 24 3.66 -11.18 13.89
C GLY A 24 3.10 -12.43 13.20
N ARG A 25 1.79 -12.66 13.32
CA ARG A 25 1.05 -13.71 12.63
C ARG A 25 -0.18 -13.10 11.99
N LEU A 26 -0.49 -13.50 10.76
CA LEU A 26 -1.69 -13.07 10.07
C LEU A 26 -2.85 -14.03 10.38
N GLU A 27 -4.04 -13.47 10.53
CA GLU A 27 -5.26 -14.22 10.83
C GLU A 27 -5.98 -14.65 9.53
N TYR A 28 -6.33 -15.93 9.41
CA TYR A 28 -7.05 -16.53 8.28
C TYR A 28 -6.34 -16.49 6.92
N VAL A 29 -6.56 -17.53 6.09
CA VAL A 29 -6.08 -17.59 4.71
C VAL A 29 -7.10 -18.37 3.89
N THR A 30 -7.32 -17.95 2.65
CA THR A 30 -8.10 -18.68 1.65
C THR A 30 -7.16 -19.28 0.60
N PHE A 31 -7.42 -20.47 0.11
CA PHE A 31 -6.64 -21.02 -1.00
C PHE A 31 -7.09 -20.45 -2.34
N TYR A 32 -6.15 -20.30 -3.27
CA TYR A 32 -6.44 -19.85 -4.63
C TYR A 32 -7.28 -20.91 -5.35
N ASP A 33 -8.40 -20.49 -5.94
CA ASP A 33 -9.27 -21.37 -6.72
C ASP A 33 -9.09 -21.06 -8.21
N ASP A 34 -8.50 -22.02 -8.91
CA ASP A 34 -8.27 -21.95 -10.36
C ASP A 34 -9.56 -22.18 -11.16
N GLU A 35 -10.60 -22.75 -10.56
CA GLU A 35 -11.86 -23.04 -11.24
C GLU A 35 -12.79 -21.82 -11.29
N PRO A 36 -13.54 -21.62 -12.40
CA PRO A 36 -14.57 -20.60 -12.52
C PRO A 36 -15.88 -21.02 -11.86
N ASN A 37 -15.86 -21.29 -10.56
CA ASN A 37 -17.12 -21.40 -9.82
C ASN A 37 -17.64 -19.99 -9.50
N THR A 38 -18.66 -19.64 -10.26
CA THR A 38 -19.43 -18.41 -10.23
C THR A 38 -20.03 -18.21 -8.84
N THR A 39 -19.91 -16.98 -8.31
CA THR A 39 -20.74 -16.30 -7.29
C THR A 39 -20.13 -15.89 -5.95
N THR A 40 -19.08 -16.52 -5.40
CA THR A 40 -18.66 -16.21 -4.00
C THR A 40 -17.32 -15.48 -3.84
N HIS A 41 -16.42 -15.51 -4.83
CA HIS A 41 -15.06 -14.97 -4.67
C HIS A 41 -14.84 -13.53 -5.13
N ASN A 42 -15.87 -12.87 -5.66
CA ASN A 42 -15.82 -11.50 -6.22
C ASN A 42 -16.32 -10.41 -5.26
N VAL A 43 -16.65 -10.75 -4.01
CA VAL A 43 -16.97 -9.71 -3.02
C VAL A 43 -15.68 -8.92 -2.77
N LYS A 44 -15.74 -7.58 -2.92
CA LYS A 44 -14.65 -6.69 -2.50
C LYS A 44 -14.44 -6.84 -1.00
N THR A 45 -13.54 -7.72 -0.63
CA THR A 45 -13.08 -7.91 0.74
C THR A 45 -11.79 -7.13 0.95
N GLY A 46 -11.58 -6.63 2.16
CA GLY A 46 -10.34 -5.98 2.52
C GLY A 46 -10.54 -4.61 3.17
N THR A 47 -9.64 -4.28 4.08
CA THR A 47 -9.54 -2.96 4.69
C THR A 47 -9.18 -1.93 3.62
N LEU A 48 -10.08 -0.98 3.37
CA LEU A 48 -9.99 -0.02 2.24
C LEU A 48 -8.65 0.70 2.11
N GLN A 49 -8.02 1.05 3.24
CA GLN A 49 -6.74 1.75 3.29
C GLN A 49 -5.58 0.93 2.70
N PHE A 50 -5.64 -0.40 2.83
CA PHE A 50 -4.59 -1.31 2.40
C PHE A 50 -4.98 -2.18 1.21
N MET A 51 -6.25 -2.15 0.81
CA MET A 51 -6.76 -2.89 -0.34
C MET A 51 -5.99 -2.54 -1.62
N ALA A 52 -5.57 -3.55 -2.38
CA ALA A 52 -4.89 -3.35 -3.66
C ALA A 52 -5.73 -2.54 -4.66
N VAL A 53 -5.08 -1.78 -5.54
CA VAL A 53 -5.72 -0.87 -6.50
C VAL A 53 -6.61 -1.63 -7.49
N GLU A 54 -6.17 -2.78 -8.00
CA GLU A 54 -6.97 -3.59 -8.90
C GLU A 54 -8.20 -4.19 -8.22
N VAL A 55 -8.04 -4.63 -6.97
CA VAL A 55 -9.13 -5.16 -6.13
C VAL A 55 -10.17 -4.08 -5.88
N PHE A 56 -9.69 -2.89 -5.51
CA PHE A 56 -10.54 -1.73 -5.31
C PHE A 56 -11.35 -1.40 -6.56
N ASN A 57 -10.73 -1.49 -7.75
CA ASN A 57 -11.37 -1.20 -9.02
C ASN A 57 -12.16 -2.39 -9.59
N GLY A 58 -11.93 -3.61 -9.10
CA GLY A 58 -12.51 -4.84 -9.63
C GLY A 58 -12.05 -5.19 -11.05
N ARG A 59 -10.85 -4.75 -11.48
CA ARG A 59 -10.32 -4.98 -12.83
C ARG A 59 -8.80 -4.99 -12.86
N TYR A 60 -8.26 -5.76 -13.81
CA TYR A 60 -6.85 -5.76 -14.18
C TYR A 60 -6.43 -4.40 -14.78
N HIS A 61 -5.24 -3.92 -14.44
CA HIS A 61 -4.72 -2.59 -14.77
C HIS A 61 -3.46 -2.64 -15.63
N TYR A 62 -2.73 -3.75 -15.65
CA TYR A 62 -1.42 -3.89 -16.28
C TYR A 62 -1.45 -4.69 -17.59
N ARG A 63 -2.63 -4.81 -18.21
CA ARG A 63 -2.76 -5.26 -19.60
C ARG A 63 -2.11 -4.20 -20.50
N ASP A 64 -1.31 -4.64 -21.48
CA ASP A 64 -0.79 -3.72 -22.49
C ASP A 64 -2.00 -3.13 -23.26
N ASP A 65 -2.03 -1.80 -23.44
CA ASP A 65 -3.14 -1.03 -24.05
C ASP A 65 -3.46 -1.41 -25.51
N GLU A 66 -2.82 -2.43 -26.09
CA GLU A 66 -3.04 -2.84 -27.49
C GLU A 66 -4.31 -3.68 -27.70
N ASP A 67 -5.00 -4.07 -26.63
CA ASP A 67 -6.28 -4.80 -26.69
C ASP A 67 -7.48 -3.94 -26.26
N ASP A 68 -7.28 -2.62 -26.12
CA ASP A 68 -8.36 -1.64 -25.99
C ASP A 68 -8.98 -1.41 -27.39
N SER A 69 -9.51 -2.49 -27.96
CA SER A 69 -10.52 -2.37 -29.01
C SER A 69 -11.73 -1.69 -28.36
N PHE A 70 -11.82 -0.38 -28.59
CA PHE A 70 -12.94 0.52 -28.27
C PHE A 70 -14.25 0.14 -28.98
N LEU A 71 -14.58 -1.14 -29.02
CA LEU A 71 -15.85 -1.69 -29.45
C LEU A 71 -16.18 -2.87 -28.52
N VAL A 72 -16.56 -2.59 -27.28
CA VAL A 72 -17.61 -3.42 -26.68
C VAL A 72 -18.90 -2.94 -27.36
N PRO A 73 -19.48 -3.68 -28.33
CA PRO A 73 -20.83 -3.37 -28.76
C PRO A 73 -21.70 -3.49 -27.51
N ILE A 74 -22.64 -2.55 -27.34
CA ILE A 74 -23.73 -2.67 -26.36
C ILE A 74 -24.15 -4.15 -26.31
N PRO A 75 -24.05 -4.83 -25.15
CA PRO A 75 -24.27 -6.27 -25.10
C PRO A 75 -25.66 -6.58 -25.65
N ALA A 76 -25.72 -7.50 -26.60
CA ALA A 76 -26.99 -8.15 -26.89
C ALA A 76 -27.49 -8.77 -25.58
N PRO A 77 -28.80 -8.70 -25.27
CA PRO A 77 -29.31 -9.24 -24.01
C PRO A 77 -28.99 -10.75 -23.94
N GLY A 78 -28.04 -11.16 -23.11
CA GLY A 78 -27.68 -12.57 -22.93
C GLY A 78 -26.18 -12.95 -22.92
N SER A 79 -25.24 -12.02 -23.08
CA SER A 79 -23.79 -12.33 -23.06
C SER A 79 -22.99 -11.40 -22.15
N ASP A 80 -23.10 -11.57 -20.83
CA ASP A 80 -22.41 -10.72 -19.83
C ASP A 80 -21.41 -11.51 -18.97
N VAL A 81 -20.47 -12.21 -19.60
CA VAL A 81 -19.28 -12.72 -18.87
C VAL A 81 -18.03 -12.19 -19.57
N PRO A 82 -17.21 -11.35 -18.90
CA PRO A 82 -15.91 -10.96 -19.43
C PRO A 82 -15.09 -12.21 -19.77
N ASP A 83 -14.40 -12.21 -20.92
CA ASP A 83 -13.54 -13.34 -21.36
C ASP A 83 -12.58 -13.81 -20.25
N HIS A 84 -12.13 -12.87 -19.42
CA HIS A 84 -11.35 -13.14 -18.21
C HIS A 84 -11.90 -12.33 -17.02
N PRO A 85 -12.72 -12.93 -16.13
CA PRO A 85 -13.20 -12.23 -14.95
C PRO A 85 -12.02 -11.90 -14.02
N PHE A 86 -12.09 -10.73 -13.37
CA PHE A 86 -11.10 -10.31 -12.38
C PHE A 86 -11.02 -11.31 -11.23
N ARG A 87 -9.79 -11.68 -10.84
CA ARG A 87 -9.52 -12.59 -9.71
C ARG A 87 -8.43 -12.05 -8.81
N HIS A 88 -8.69 -12.17 -7.51
CA HIS A 88 -7.68 -11.97 -6.48
C HIS A 88 -6.53 -12.96 -6.61
N ASN A 89 -5.30 -12.47 -6.54
CA ASN A 89 -4.09 -13.27 -6.53
C ASN A 89 -3.08 -12.74 -5.49
N ILE A 90 -1.94 -13.43 -5.37
CA ILE A 90 -0.93 -13.11 -4.36
C ILE A 90 -0.39 -11.69 -4.50
N LEU A 91 -0.27 -11.15 -5.71
CA LEU A 91 0.22 -9.79 -5.91
C LEU A 91 -0.65 -8.75 -5.20
N HIS A 92 -1.96 -9.00 -5.07
CA HIS A 92 -2.87 -8.12 -4.33
C HIS A 92 -2.59 -8.13 -2.83
N ASP A 93 -2.25 -9.29 -2.25
CA ASP A 93 -1.82 -9.35 -0.84
C ASP A 93 -0.46 -8.65 -0.65
N LEU A 94 0.49 -8.86 -1.58
CA LEU A 94 1.80 -8.21 -1.52
C LEU A 94 1.69 -6.69 -1.66
N GLU A 95 0.81 -6.20 -2.53
CA GLU A 95 0.49 -4.78 -2.64
C GLU A 95 -0.13 -4.26 -1.34
N SER A 96 -0.99 -5.04 -0.68
CA SER A 96 -1.57 -4.66 0.61
C SER A 96 -0.51 -4.57 1.72
N ILE A 97 0.48 -5.48 1.73
CA ILE A 97 1.66 -5.38 2.61
C ILE A 97 2.45 -4.11 2.28
N TRP A 98 2.64 -3.80 1.00
CA TRP A 98 3.34 -2.58 0.58
C TRP A 98 2.61 -1.32 1.06
N TRP A 99 1.28 -1.27 0.95
CA TRP A 99 0.47 -0.17 1.50
C TRP A 99 0.60 -0.03 3.01
N LEU A 100 0.62 -1.14 3.75
CA LEU A 100 0.82 -1.15 5.20
C LEU A 100 2.20 -0.58 5.59
N VAL A 101 3.26 -1.01 4.89
CA VAL A 101 4.62 -0.50 5.12
C VAL A 101 4.71 0.99 4.75
N MET A 102 4.14 1.39 3.61
CA MET A 102 4.06 2.78 3.18
C MET A 102 3.35 3.65 4.22
N CYS A 103 2.19 3.22 4.69
CA CYS A 103 1.45 3.90 5.75
C CYS A 103 2.29 4.05 7.01
N THR A 104 3.06 3.03 7.38
CA THR A 104 3.94 3.09 8.55
C THR A 104 5.08 4.10 8.36
N VAL A 105 5.79 4.06 7.23
CA VAL A 105 6.89 5.00 6.94
C VAL A 105 6.39 6.44 6.83
N LEU A 106 5.15 6.64 6.36
CA LEU A 106 4.52 7.95 6.27
C LEU A 106 3.88 8.42 7.60
N SER A 107 3.48 7.51 8.47
CA SER A 107 2.81 7.90 9.71
C SER A 107 3.78 8.29 10.82
N TYR A 108 5.03 7.80 10.76
CA TYR A 108 5.98 7.88 11.85
C TYR A 108 7.28 8.56 11.42
N ILE A 109 7.79 9.43 12.30
CA ILE A 109 9.08 10.10 12.13
C ILE A 109 9.89 9.97 13.42
N PRO A 110 11.23 9.80 13.34
CA PRO A 110 12.08 9.84 14.52
C PRO A 110 12.05 11.23 15.18
N ASP A 111 11.99 11.30 16.50
CA ASP A 111 11.91 12.55 17.27
C ASP A 111 13.10 13.48 17.02
N ILE A 112 14.25 12.90 16.69
CA ILE A 112 15.48 13.61 16.32
C ILE A 112 15.38 14.34 14.98
N PHE A 113 14.37 14.02 14.16
CA PHE A 113 14.22 14.60 12.84
C PHE A 113 13.57 15.99 12.93
N VAL A 114 14.36 17.01 12.64
CA VAL A 114 13.89 18.40 12.59
C VAL A 114 13.32 18.69 11.20
N ALA A 115 12.06 18.33 11.00
CA ALA A 115 11.28 18.79 9.84
C ALA A 115 10.75 20.20 10.09
N ASP A 116 10.71 21.06 9.06
CA ASP A 116 9.98 22.33 9.13
C ASP A 116 8.45 22.11 9.08
N ALA A 117 7.68 23.17 9.34
CA ALA A 117 6.22 23.09 9.37
C ALA A 117 5.61 22.72 8.02
N LYS A 118 6.22 23.15 6.91
CA LYS A 118 5.76 22.83 5.56
C LYS A 118 6.02 21.35 5.24
N ALA A 119 7.20 20.83 5.55
CA ALA A 119 7.56 19.44 5.35
C ALA A 119 6.64 18.49 6.14
N LEU A 120 6.25 18.86 7.38
CA LEU A 120 5.28 18.10 8.16
C LEU A 120 3.86 18.17 7.56
N ALA A 121 3.43 19.34 7.09
CA ALA A 121 2.13 19.49 6.44
C ALA A 121 2.05 18.70 5.12
N ASP A 122 3.11 18.75 4.30
CA ASP A 122 3.22 17.96 3.08
C ASP A 122 3.15 16.45 3.40
N HIS A 123 3.76 16.03 4.51
CA HIS A 123 3.73 14.65 4.99
C HIS A 123 2.32 14.21 5.44
N GLU A 124 1.64 15.04 6.23
CA GLU A 124 0.27 14.79 6.68
C GLU A 124 -0.71 14.74 5.49
N ASN A 125 -0.58 15.67 4.54
CA ASN A 125 -1.39 15.69 3.32
C ASN A 125 -1.20 14.43 2.48
N ALA A 126 0.04 13.93 2.37
CA ALA A 126 0.34 12.70 1.66
C ALA A 126 -0.25 11.45 2.33
N CYS A 127 -0.19 11.38 3.67
CA CYS A 127 -0.86 10.33 4.42
C CYS A 127 -2.37 10.36 4.16
N TYR A 128 -2.95 11.55 4.24
CA TYR A 128 -4.37 11.75 4.05
C TYR A 128 -4.80 11.39 2.61
N SER A 129 -4.07 11.82 1.59
CA SER A 129 -4.42 11.53 0.19
C SER A 129 -4.39 10.04 -0.15
N LEU A 130 -3.46 9.29 0.46
CA LEU A 130 -3.30 7.85 0.21
C LEU A 130 -4.17 6.94 1.08
N PHE A 131 -4.45 7.35 2.32
CA PHE A 131 -5.08 6.48 3.34
C PHE A 131 -6.36 7.06 3.94
N SER A 132 -6.92 8.14 3.36
CA SER A 132 -8.24 8.64 3.75
C SER A 132 -9.32 7.58 3.52
N SER A 133 -10.45 7.75 4.21
CA SER A 133 -11.65 6.93 3.99
C SER A 133 -12.48 7.41 2.79
N ASP A 134 -12.09 8.52 2.14
CA ASP A 134 -12.75 9.04 0.93
C ASP A 134 -12.39 8.20 -0.31
N LEU A 135 -13.33 7.34 -0.70
CA LEU A 135 -13.15 6.31 -1.71
C LEU A 135 -12.80 6.83 -3.11
N GLY A 136 -13.32 7.99 -3.52
CA GLY A 136 -13.18 8.46 -4.90
C GLY A 136 -11.76 8.96 -5.22
N VAL A 137 -11.14 9.64 -4.25
CA VAL A 137 -9.80 10.25 -4.40
C VAL A 137 -8.70 9.19 -4.18
N VAL A 138 -8.92 8.29 -3.22
CA VAL A 138 -7.92 7.32 -2.77
C VAL A 138 -7.55 6.31 -3.85
N GLY A 139 -8.47 5.94 -4.75
CA GLY A 139 -8.15 5.03 -5.85
C GLY A 139 -7.18 5.61 -6.88
N ILE A 140 -7.29 6.90 -7.19
CA ILE A 140 -6.45 7.59 -8.17
C ILE A 140 -5.06 7.86 -7.57
N GLU A 141 -5.01 8.39 -6.35
CA GLU A 141 -3.74 8.72 -5.69
C GLU A 141 -2.90 7.47 -5.43
N ARG A 142 -3.52 6.37 -5.01
CA ARG A 142 -2.82 5.10 -4.82
C ARG A 142 -2.30 4.51 -6.12
N ARG A 143 -3.08 4.59 -7.20
CA ARG A 143 -2.60 4.21 -8.54
C ARG A 143 -1.40 5.06 -8.95
N ASN A 144 -1.48 6.38 -8.78
CA ASN A 144 -0.37 7.27 -9.09
C ASN A 144 0.87 6.93 -8.27
N ALA A 145 0.73 6.64 -6.97
CA ALA A 145 1.85 6.25 -6.12
C ALA A 145 2.48 4.89 -6.49
N LEU A 146 1.71 3.95 -7.06
CA LEU A 146 2.23 2.70 -7.61
C LEU A 146 2.97 2.93 -8.94
N GLU A 147 2.47 3.81 -9.80
CA GLU A 147 3.03 4.04 -11.14
C GLU A 147 4.19 5.05 -11.19
N ASP A 148 4.12 6.12 -10.41
CA ASP A 148 5.09 7.21 -10.41
C ASP A 148 6.38 6.80 -9.72
N LYS A 149 7.54 7.00 -10.36
CA LYS A 149 8.84 6.69 -9.77
C LYS A 149 9.18 7.56 -8.56
N TYR A 150 8.65 8.79 -8.47
CA TYR A 150 8.98 9.74 -7.41
C TYR A 150 7.76 10.53 -6.93
N PRO A 151 6.91 9.95 -6.06
CA PRO A 151 5.74 10.67 -5.58
C PRO A 151 6.14 11.94 -4.81
N GLY A 152 5.34 13.01 -4.89
CA GLY A 152 5.70 14.32 -4.33
C GLY A 152 6.05 14.33 -2.84
N PHE A 153 5.53 13.37 -2.06
CA PHE A 153 5.82 13.19 -0.65
C PHE A 153 7.17 12.50 -0.35
N ALA A 154 7.82 11.93 -1.36
CA ALA A 154 9.10 11.21 -1.26
C ALA A 154 10.23 12.10 -0.74
N LYS A 155 10.17 13.40 -1.03
CA LYS A 155 11.25 14.34 -0.74
C LYS A 155 11.51 14.48 0.76
N SER A 156 10.45 14.63 1.55
CA SER A 156 10.56 14.77 3.01
C SER A 156 11.09 13.51 3.70
N ILE A 157 10.81 12.32 3.15
CA ILE A 157 11.28 11.05 3.70
C ILE A 157 12.73 10.75 3.29
N ALA A 158 13.13 11.12 2.07
CA ALA A 158 14.48 10.91 1.56
C ALA A 158 15.56 11.60 2.41
N GLU A 159 15.21 12.69 3.10
CA GLU A 159 16.08 13.44 3.99
C GLU A 159 16.03 12.96 5.45
N SER A 160 15.12 12.02 5.78
CA SER A 160 14.93 11.50 7.14
C SER A 160 15.83 10.29 7.45
N PRO A 161 15.98 9.90 8.73
CA PRO A 161 16.64 8.64 9.10
C PRO A 161 15.96 7.39 8.49
N LEU A 162 14.71 7.50 8.01
CA LEU A 162 13.98 6.43 7.34
C LEU A 162 14.35 6.27 5.85
N LYS A 163 15.26 7.07 5.30
CA LYS A 163 15.62 7.05 3.87
C LYS A 163 15.99 5.66 3.32
N THR A 164 16.67 4.84 4.11
CA THR A 164 17.06 3.48 3.71
C THR A 164 15.85 2.57 3.62
N VAL A 165 14.97 2.61 4.64
CA VAL A 165 13.70 1.89 4.64
C VAL A 165 12.86 2.33 3.45
N TYR A 166 12.74 3.64 3.22
CA TYR A 166 12.00 4.19 2.11
C TYR A 166 12.54 3.74 0.74
N SER A 167 13.86 3.71 0.56
CA SER A 167 14.47 3.18 -0.67
C SER A 167 14.11 1.72 -0.91
N LEU A 168 14.07 0.90 0.16
CA LEU A 168 13.61 -0.49 0.08
C LEU A 168 12.11 -0.57 -0.25
N VAL A 169 11.29 0.36 0.23
CA VAL A 169 9.86 0.43 -0.09
C VAL A 169 9.64 0.75 -1.57
N LEU A 170 10.44 1.65 -2.15
CA LEU A 170 10.42 1.91 -3.59
C LEU A 170 10.91 0.70 -4.41
N HIS A 171 11.88 -0.05 -3.90
CA HIS A 171 12.32 -1.30 -4.50
C HIS A 171 11.22 -2.36 -4.47
N PHE A 172 10.53 -2.51 -3.34
CA PHE A 172 9.39 -3.42 -3.20
C PHE A 172 8.27 -3.07 -4.20
N ARG A 173 7.91 -1.78 -4.31
CA ARG A 173 6.96 -1.29 -5.33
C ARG A 173 7.37 -1.69 -6.75
N TYR A 174 8.63 -1.46 -7.10
CA TYR A 174 9.15 -1.80 -8.43
C TYR A 174 8.97 -3.29 -8.72
N THR A 175 9.27 -4.15 -7.74
CA THR A 175 9.12 -5.60 -7.82
C THR A 175 7.65 -6.02 -8.00
N ILE A 176 6.72 -5.50 -7.20
CA ILE A 176 5.28 -5.77 -7.35
C ILE A 176 4.79 -5.35 -8.74
N ARG A 177 5.09 -4.11 -9.15
CA ARG A 177 4.63 -3.55 -10.42
C ARG A 177 5.14 -4.34 -11.62
N ARG A 178 6.41 -4.74 -11.59
CA ARG A 178 6.98 -5.59 -12.64
C ARG A 178 6.26 -6.93 -12.72
N SER A 179 5.96 -7.54 -11.56
CA SER A 179 5.24 -8.81 -11.50
C SER A 179 3.82 -8.71 -12.04
N TYR A 180 3.05 -7.66 -11.72
CA TYR A 180 1.74 -7.44 -12.32
C TYR A 180 1.80 -7.43 -13.85
N ARG A 181 2.70 -6.61 -14.41
CA ARG A 181 2.94 -6.53 -15.87
C ARG A 181 3.36 -7.86 -16.49
N THR A 182 4.02 -8.74 -15.74
CA THR A 182 4.40 -10.06 -16.24
C THR A 182 3.23 -11.02 -16.20
N VAL A 183 2.49 -11.06 -15.10
CA VAL A 183 1.42 -12.03 -14.87
C VAL A 183 0.17 -11.73 -15.71
N GLU A 184 -0.18 -10.45 -15.88
CA GLU A 184 -1.37 -10.05 -16.64
C GLU A 184 -1.22 -10.18 -18.16
N LYS A 185 -0.01 -10.42 -18.68
CA LYS A 185 0.19 -10.81 -20.08
C LYS A 185 -0.31 -12.23 -20.37
N SER A 186 -0.62 -13.01 -19.34
CA SER A 186 -0.95 -14.43 -19.45
C SER A 186 -2.29 -14.77 -18.78
N LEU A 187 -3.29 -13.90 -18.90
CA LEU A 187 -4.64 -14.18 -18.40
C LEU A 187 -5.24 -15.46 -19.03
N PRO A 188 -6.03 -16.25 -18.29
CA PRO A 188 -6.32 -16.11 -16.87
C PRO A 188 -5.13 -16.50 -15.97
N ILE A 189 -4.96 -15.77 -14.86
CA ILE A 189 -3.90 -16.03 -13.89
C ILE A 189 -4.22 -17.29 -13.10
N LYS A 190 -3.32 -18.27 -13.12
CA LYS A 190 -3.43 -19.51 -12.35
C LYS A 190 -2.59 -19.47 -11.07
N SER A 191 -2.95 -20.30 -10.11
CA SER A 191 -2.28 -20.44 -8.82
C SER A 191 -0.84 -20.91 -8.94
N ASP A 192 -0.52 -21.68 -9.98
CA ASP A 192 0.82 -22.19 -10.29
C ASP A 192 1.68 -21.21 -11.10
N CYS A 193 1.29 -19.92 -11.16
CA CYS A 193 2.02 -18.91 -11.91
C CYS A 193 3.50 -18.86 -11.46
N PRO A 194 4.47 -19.07 -12.39
CA PRO A 194 5.89 -19.15 -12.04
C PRO A 194 6.46 -17.81 -11.52
N THR A 195 5.71 -16.71 -11.67
CA THR A 195 6.10 -15.39 -11.15
C THR A 195 5.86 -15.26 -9.65
N PHE A 196 4.93 -16.02 -9.06
CA PHE A 196 4.50 -15.83 -7.66
C PHE A 196 5.54 -16.22 -6.62
N LEU A 197 6.28 -17.32 -6.82
CA LEU A 197 7.29 -17.71 -5.84
C LEU A 197 8.49 -16.74 -5.83
N PRO A 198 9.08 -16.34 -6.99
CA PRO A 198 10.17 -15.36 -7.01
C PRO A 198 9.80 -14.00 -6.41
N VAL A 199 8.59 -13.50 -6.66
CA VAL A 199 8.15 -12.20 -6.10
C VAL A 199 7.92 -12.28 -4.59
N LEU A 200 7.43 -13.42 -4.09
CA LEU A 200 7.28 -13.66 -2.66
C LEU A 200 8.65 -13.70 -1.96
N ASP A 201 9.61 -14.44 -2.51
CA ASP A 201 10.97 -14.53 -1.96
C ASP A 201 11.67 -13.16 -1.95
N ALA A 202 11.54 -12.40 -3.04
CA ALA A 202 12.06 -11.03 -3.13
C ALA A 202 11.39 -10.10 -2.09
N THR A 203 10.09 -10.28 -1.85
CA THR A 203 9.35 -9.52 -0.83
C THR A 203 9.88 -9.84 0.56
N ILE A 204 10.04 -11.12 0.91
CA ILE A 204 10.58 -11.55 2.20
C ILE A 204 11.97 -10.95 2.42
N GLY A 205 12.86 -11.06 1.43
CA GLY A 205 14.20 -10.48 1.52
C GLY A 205 14.18 -8.95 1.73
N THR A 206 13.25 -8.26 1.05
CA THR A 206 13.11 -6.81 1.21
C THR A 206 12.59 -6.44 2.60
N LEU A 207 11.61 -7.17 3.14
CA LEU A 207 11.07 -6.94 4.48
C LEU A 207 12.11 -7.19 5.59
N GLU A 208 12.93 -8.23 5.46
CA GLU A 208 14.05 -8.48 6.40
C GLU A 208 15.12 -7.37 6.32
N ALA A 209 15.41 -6.87 5.13
CA ALA A 209 16.31 -5.72 4.96
C ALA A 209 15.74 -4.44 5.59
N MET A 210 14.42 -4.21 5.49
CA MET A 210 13.74 -3.08 6.15
C MET A 210 13.83 -3.21 7.66
N LYS A 211 13.51 -4.39 8.21
CA LYS A 211 13.61 -4.69 9.64
C LYS A 211 15.03 -4.44 10.18
N THR A 212 16.04 -4.89 9.44
CA THR A 212 17.45 -4.64 9.79
C THR A 212 17.77 -3.13 9.78
N SER A 213 17.27 -2.40 8.78
CA SER A 213 17.47 -0.95 8.67
C SER A 213 16.78 -0.16 9.80
N LEU A 214 15.73 -0.72 10.39
CA LEU A 214 15.02 -0.15 11.53
C LEU A 214 15.72 -0.41 12.87
N ALA A 215 16.67 -1.34 12.96
CA ALA A 215 17.23 -1.85 14.22
C ALA A 215 18.02 -0.85 15.09
N GLY A 216 18.16 0.40 14.65
CA GLY A 216 18.74 1.50 15.44
C GLY A 216 17.85 2.74 15.53
N ILE A 217 16.64 2.69 14.97
CA ILE A 217 15.69 3.80 14.98
C ILE A 217 14.82 3.64 16.21
N THR A 218 14.99 4.57 17.15
CA THR A 218 14.24 4.62 18.41
C THR A 218 13.54 5.97 18.53
N ASN A 219 12.56 6.05 19.44
CA ASN A 219 11.80 7.28 19.71
C ASN A 219 11.17 7.84 18.43
N VAL A 220 10.22 7.10 17.87
CA VAL A 220 9.41 7.55 16.73
C VAL A 220 8.07 8.07 17.24
N THR A 221 7.64 9.20 16.72
CA THR A 221 6.35 9.82 17.03
C THR A 221 5.49 9.88 15.77
N ARG A 222 4.17 9.79 15.94
CA ARG A 222 3.26 10.01 14.81
C ARG A 222 3.34 11.45 14.33
N VAL A 223 3.35 11.65 13.01
CA VAL A 223 3.41 12.98 12.39
C VAL A 223 2.31 13.90 12.94
N THR A 224 1.08 13.40 13.06
CA THR A 224 -0.08 14.14 13.58
C THR A 224 0.08 14.56 15.04
N GLU A 225 0.68 13.70 15.88
CA GLU A 225 0.95 14.01 17.28
C GLU A 225 2.03 15.09 17.41
N LEU A 226 3.09 15.02 16.58
CA LEU A 226 4.15 16.02 16.56
C LEU A 226 3.62 17.40 16.12
N ILE A 227 2.79 17.43 15.07
CA ILE A 227 2.13 18.67 14.61
C ILE A 227 1.28 19.27 15.73
N ARG A 228 0.49 18.45 16.44
CA ARG A 228 -0.34 18.90 17.56
C ARG A 228 0.51 19.48 18.69
N LYS A 229 1.60 18.82 19.06
CA LYS A 229 2.52 19.29 20.12
C LYS A 229 3.12 20.65 19.78
N ARG A 230 3.65 20.82 18.56
CA ARG A 230 4.24 22.10 18.10
C ARG A 230 3.24 23.26 18.06
N LYS A 231 1.98 22.98 17.68
CA LYS A 231 0.90 23.98 17.74
C LYS A 231 0.60 24.40 19.17
N ALA A 232 0.56 23.47 20.12
CA ALA A 232 0.35 23.78 21.53
C ALA A 232 1.50 24.62 22.10
N ASP A 233 2.76 24.26 21.80
CA ASP A 233 3.95 25.00 22.25
C ASP A 233 3.97 26.44 21.68
N THR A 234 3.58 26.63 20.42
CA THR A 234 3.51 27.96 19.79
C THR A 234 2.44 28.84 20.42
N ASN A 235 1.28 28.28 20.76
CA ASN A 235 0.19 29.03 21.41
C ASN A 235 0.56 29.42 22.85
N ALA A 236 1.24 28.54 23.60
CA ALA A 236 1.71 28.84 24.95
C ALA A 236 2.72 30.01 24.97
N VAL A 237 3.63 30.06 24.00
CA VAL A 237 4.60 31.18 23.85
C VAL A 237 3.91 32.51 23.53
N GLN A 238 2.78 32.49 22.79
CA GLN A 238 2.02 33.70 22.46
C GLN A 238 1.16 34.20 23.62
N GLU A 239 0.71 33.34 24.53
CA GLU A 239 -0.06 33.72 25.73
C GLU A 239 0.83 34.30 26.86
N GLU A 240 2.13 33.97 26.89
CA GLU A 240 3.08 34.49 27.87
C GLU A 240 3.67 35.88 27.52
N GLU A 241 3.38 36.43 26.32
CA GLU A 241 3.88 37.75 25.94
C GLU A 241 3.12 38.86 26.72
N PRO A 242 3.75 39.63 27.62
CA PRO A 242 3.04 40.58 28.47
C PRO A 242 2.48 41.74 27.64
N PRO A 243 1.35 42.34 28.05
CA PRO A 243 0.70 43.40 27.27
C PRO A 243 1.68 44.57 27.09
N ARG A 244 2.00 44.88 25.83
CA ARG A 244 2.81 46.05 25.47
C ARG A 244 2.19 47.29 26.11
N LYS A 245 2.87 47.87 27.09
CA LYS A 245 2.49 49.13 27.72
C LYS A 245 2.41 50.21 26.62
N LYS A 246 1.22 50.79 26.48
CA LYS A 246 0.96 51.95 25.62
C LYS A 246 1.62 53.20 26.19
#